data_AF-A0A7W1SCI2-F1
#
_entry.id   AF-A0A7W1SCI2-F1
#
_cell.length_a   1.000
_cell.length_b   1.000
_cell.length_c   1.000
_cell.angle_alpha   90.00
_cell.angle_beta   90.00
_cell.angle_gamma   90.00
#
_symmetry.space_group_name_H-M   'P 1'
#
loop_
_entity.id
_entity.type
_entity.pdbx_description
1 polymer ?
#
loop_
_entity_poly.entity_id
_entity_poly.type
_entity_poly.pdbx_seq_one_letter_code
_entity_poly.pdbx_strand_id
1 'polypeptide(L)'
;MREPKSEYLLRIMRSGSDRAKQLKLTDRISNLTALGFVHDAAFVRKYVDETRACVLPYAEAVNANMFRELSNLVDNRAQSLDPGPTRGG
;
A
#
# COMPACT_ATOMS: atom_id res chain seq x y z
N MET A 1 23.35 9.79 5.59
CA MET A 1 22.65 8.85 4.70
C MET A 1 21.19 8.78 5.13
N ARG A 2 20.23 8.74 4.20
CA ARG A 2 18.79 8.66 4.48
C ARG A 2 18.38 7.18 4.56
N GLU A 3 17.65 6.79 5.61
CA GLU A 3 17.09 5.42 5.76
C GLU A 3 16.29 5.04 4.49
N PRO A 4 16.50 3.84 3.91
CA PRO A 4 15.65 3.32 2.84
C PRO A 4 14.19 3.29 3.25
N LYS A 5 13.30 3.62 2.31
CA LYS A 5 11.86 3.73 2.60
C LYS A 5 11.25 2.41 3.08
N SER A 6 11.69 1.27 2.55
CA SER A 6 11.28 -0.06 2.99
C SER A 6 11.65 -0.33 4.45
N GLU A 7 12.89 0.00 4.85
CA GLU A 7 13.36 -0.14 6.23
C GLU A 7 12.56 0.74 7.19
N TYR A 8 12.32 2.00 6.82
CA TYR A 8 11.47 2.91 7.58
C TYR A 8 10.08 2.32 7.83
N LEU A 9 9.43 1.77 6.79
CA LEU A 9 8.10 1.18 6.92
C LEU A 9 8.11 -0.04 7.82
N LEU A 10 9.06 -0.96 7.60
CA LEU A 10 9.21 -2.16 8.40
C LEU A 10 9.45 -1.82 9.88
N ARG A 11 10.26 -0.79 10.17
CA ARG A 11 10.49 -0.32 11.53
C ARG A 11 9.20 0.17 12.19
N ILE A 12 8.41 1.00 11.50
CA ILE A 12 7.11 1.45 12.04
C ILE A 12 6.17 0.27 12.26
N MET A 13 6.06 -0.66 11.32
CA MET A 13 5.12 -1.78 11.43
C MET A 13 5.53 -2.83 12.47
N ARG A 14 6.83 -3.01 12.72
CA ARG A 14 7.34 -3.96 13.71
C ARG A 14 7.38 -3.36 15.11
N SER A 15 8.03 -2.20 15.26
CA SER A 15 8.37 -1.63 16.57
C SER A 15 7.68 -0.30 16.88
N GLY A 16 6.86 0.24 15.98
CA GLY A 16 6.06 1.44 16.25
C GLY A 16 5.03 1.19 17.36
N SER A 17 4.55 2.26 17.98
CA SER A 17 3.37 2.18 18.85
C SER A 17 2.12 1.84 18.03
N ASP A 18 1.08 1.31 18.68
CA ASP A 18 -0.17 0.96 17.99
C ASP A 18 -0.78 2.16 17.26
N ARG A 19 -0.73 3.35 17.87
CA ARG A 19 -1.16 4.59 17.23
C ARG A 19 -0.33 4.96 16.01
N ALA A 20 0.99 4.74 16.05
CA ALA A 20 1.86 5.00 14.91
C ALA A 20 1.59 4.02 13.75
N LYS A 21 1.36 2.75 14.07
CA LYS A 21 0.97 1.72 13.07
C LYS A 21 -0.38 2.06 12.43
N GLN A 22 -1.39 2.37 13.24
CA GLN A 22 -2.71 2.78 12.74
C GLN A 22 -2.62 4.04 11.87
N LEU A 23 -1.92 5.08 12.31
CA LEU A 23 -1.71 6.29 11.51
C LEU A 23 -1.04 5.97 10.17
N LYS A 24 -0.06 5.06 10.16
CA LYS A 24 0.62 4.64 8.94
C LYS A 24 -0.31 3.85 8.01
N LEU A 25 -1.19 3.01 8.53
CA LEU A 25 -2.21 2.35 7.72
C LEU A 25 -3.17 3.37 7.10
N THR A 26 -3.65 4.34 7.88
CA THR A 26 -4.58 5.39 7.38
C THR A 26 -3.92 6.19 6.26
N ASP A 27 -2.68 6.62 6.47
CA ASP A 27 -1.88 7.32 5.46
C ASP A 27 -1.72 6.49 4.18
N ARG A 28 -1.47 5.19 4.29
CA ARG A 28 -1.33 4.30 3.13
C ARG A 28 -2.63 4.11 2.36
N ILE A 29 -3.76 3.96 3.05
CA ILE A 29 -5.09 3.90 2.44
C ILE A 29 -5.38 5.20 1.68
N SER A 30 -5.22 6.36 2.33
CA SER A 30 -5.45 7.66 1.69
C SER A 30 -4.58 7.86 0.45
N ASN A 31 -3.31 7.48 0.52
CA ASN A 31 -2.41 7.59 -0.62
C ASN A 31 -2.78 6.63 -1.77
N LEU A 32 -3.15 5.37 -1.49
CA LEU A 32 -3.58 4.42 -2.53
C LEU A 32 -4.89 4.85 -3.21
N THR A 33 -5.79 5.50 -2.47
CA THR A 33 -6.97 6.14 -3.05
C THR A 33 -6.55 7.27 -4.01
N ALA A 34 -5.64 8.15 -3.58
CA ALA A 34 -5.14 9.25 -4.42
C ALA A 34 -4.34 8.79 -5.66
N LEU A 35 -3.70 7.61 -5.60
CA LEU A 35 -2.97 7.06 -6.75
C LEU A 35 -3.83 6.77 -7.98
N GLY A 36 -5.17 6.75 -7.86
CA GLY A 36 -6.07 6.61 -9.01
C GLY A 36 -6.03 7.77 -9.99
N PHE A 37 -5.47 8.90 -9.59
CA PHE A 37 -5.31 10.09 -10.42
C PHE A 37 -3.86 10.27 -10.92
N VAL A 38 -2.98 9.30 -10.64
CA VAL A 38 -1.56 9.36 -11.03
C VAL A 38 -1.34 8.50 -12.27
N HIS A 39 -0.79 9.11 -13.32
CA HIS A 39 -0.53 8.44 -14.60
C HIS A 39 0.87 7.78 -14.71
N ASP A 40 1.75 7.99 -13.73
CA ASP A 40 3.07 7.34 -13.70
C ASP A 40 2.94 5.89 -13.20
N ALA A 41 2.85 4.96 -14.15
CA ALA A 41 2.70 3.54 -13.88
C ALA A 41 3.89 2.94 -13.09
N ALA A 42 5.11 3.42 -13.32
CA ALA A 42 6.29 2.92 -12.61
C ALA A 42 6.26 3.34 -11.15
N PHE A 43 5.85 4.59 -10.88
CA PHE A 43 5.65 5.08 -9.53
C PHE A 43 4.52 4.34 -8.80
N VAL A 44 3.37 4.15 -9.45
CA VAL A 44 2.24 3.42 -8.87
C VAL A 44 2.64 1.98 -8.56
N ARG A 45 3.32 1.28 -9.48
CA ARG A 45 3.80 -0.09 -9.27
C ARG A 45 4.72 -0.19 -8.06
N LYS A 46 5.74 0.68 -8.01
CA LYS A 46 6.66 0.73 -6.86
C LYS A 46 5.93 0.96 -5.54
N TYR A 47 4.95 1.87 -5.52
CA TYR A 47 4.19 2.18 -4.30
C TYR A 47 3.33 1.01 -3.84
N VAL A 48 2.67 0.32 -4.79
CA VAL A 48 1.88 -0.89 -4.52
C VAL A 48 2.76 -2.01 -3.99
N ASP A 49 3.90 -2.28 -4.63
CA ASP A 49 4.84 -3.32 -4.24
C ASP A 49 5.44 -3.05 -2.84
N GLU A 50 5.83 -1.80 -2.56
CA GLU A 50 6.27 -1.37 -1.22
C GLU A 50 5.19 -1.63 -0.16
N THR A 51 3.93 -1.32 -0.48
CA THR A 51 2.80 -1.50 0.46
C THR A 51 2.56 -2.99 0.72
N ARG A 52 2.56 -3.82 -0.33
CA ARG A 52 2.42 -5.28 -0.23
C ARG A 52 3.53 -5.91 0.61
N ALA A 53 4.79 -5.51 0.39
CA ALA A 53 5.92 -6.14 1.06
C ALA A 53 6.10 -5.67 2.51
N CYS A 54 5.89 -4.37 2.78
CA CYS A 54 6.31 -3.77 4.06
C CYS A 54 5.16 -3.48 5.02
N VAL A 55 3.92 -3.32 4.53
CA VAL A 55 2.80 -2.83 5.34
C VAL A 55 1.71 -3.88 5.47
N LEU A 56 1.28 -4.48 4.35
CA LEU A 56 0.16 -5.41 4.30
C LEU A 56 0.29 -6.60 5.27
N PRO A 57 1.46 -7.25 5.46
CA PRO A 57 1.60 -8.42 6.34
C PRO A 57 1.34 -8.12 7.82
N TYR A 58 1.38 -6.85 8.21
CA TYR A 58 1.17 -6.42 9.60
C TYR A 58 -0.19 -5.75 9.80
N ALA A 59 -0.89 -5.42 8.72
CA ALA A 59 -2.08 -4.58 8.78
C ALA A 59 -3.25 -5.26 9.50
N GLU A 60 -3.42 -6.57 9.32
CA GLU A 60 -4.52 -7.33 9.94
C GLU A 60 -4.43 -7.30 11.48
N ALA A 61 -3.23 -7.52 12.02
CA ALA A 61 -2.98 -7.50 13.46
C ALA A 61 -3.17 -6.10 14.07
N VAL A 62 -2.98 -5.04 13.28
CA VAL A 62 -3.14 -3.65 13.74
C VAL A 62 -4.60 -3.21 13.67
N ASN A 63 -5.29 -3.53 12.57
CA ASN A 63 -6.71 -3.26 12.37
C ASN A 63 -7.27 -4.06 11.18
N ALA A 64 -8.08 -5.09 11.46
CA ALA A 64 -8.66 -5.97 10.45
C ALA A 64 -9.54 -5.24 9.40
N ASN A 65 -10.27 -4.19 9.79
CA ASN A 65 -11.09 -3.42 8.85
C ASN A 65 -10.21 -2.64 7.86
N MET A 66 -9.13 -2.04 8.35
CA MET A 66 -8.16 -1.33 7.51
C MET A 66 -7.36 -2.28 6.63
N PHE A 67 -7.05 -3.49 7.11
CA PHE A 67 -6.43 -4.53 6.29
C PHE A 67 -7.28 -4.90 5.08
N ARG A 68 -8.59 -5.12 5.27
CA ARG A 68 -9.51 -5.41 4.17
C ARG A 68 -9.51 -4.27 3.14
N GLU A 69 -9.63 -3.03 3.59
CA GLU A 69 -9.63 -1.86 2.71
C GLU A 69 -8.29 -1.71 1.97
N LEU A 70 -7.17 -1.83 2.68
CA LEU A 70 -5.84 -1.73 2.12
C LEU A 70 -5.57 -2.82 1.07
N SER A 71 -6.01 -4.05 1.34
CA SER A 71 -5.89 -5.20 0.41
C SER A 71 -6.66 -4.94 -0.88
N ASN A 72 -7.93 -4.53 -0.76
CA ASN A 72 -8.77 -4.20 -1.90
C ASN A 72 -8.15 -3.09 -2.77
N LEU A 73 -7.66 -2.02 -2.14
CA LEU A 73 -7.01 -0.92 -2.85
C LEU A 73 -5.73 -1.37 -3.57
N VAL A 74 -4.88 -2.14 -2.89
CA VAL A 74 -3.66 -2.71 -3.47
C VAL A 74 -3.97 -3.56 -4.71
N ASP A 75 -4.99 -4.42 -4.63
CA ASP A 75 -5.36 -5.30 -5.73
C ASP A 75 -5.98 -4.54 -6.90
N ASN A 76 -6.86 -3.58 -6.63
CA ASN A 76 -7.43 -2.71 -7.66
C ASN A 76 -6.36 -1.92 -8.43
N ARG A 77 -5.34 -1.42 -7.71
CA ARG A 77 -4.21 -0.71 -8.35
C ARG A 77 -3.31 -1.64 -9.13
N ALA A 78 -3.05 -2.85 -8.62
CA ALA A 78 -2.26 -3.85 -9.35
C ALA A 78 -2.94 -4.25 -10.68
N GLN A 79 -4.25 -4.43 -10.68
CA GLN A 79 -5.04 -4.74 -11.89
C GLN A 79 -5.03 -3.59 -12.91
N SER A 80 -5.03 -2.34 -12.42
CA SER A 80 -4.98 -1.16 -13.30
C SER A 80 -3.64 -1.02 -14.03
N LEU A 81 -2.55 -1.60 -13.48
CA LEU A 81 -1.21 -1.58 -14.06
C LEU A 81 -0.96 -2.70 -15.07
N ASP A 82 -1.80 -3.74 -15.03
CA ASP A 82 -1.77 -4.87 -15.95
C ASP A 82 -3.23 -5.25 -16.24
N PRO A 83 -3.96 -4.41 -17.00
CA PRO A 83 -5.26 -4.79 -17.49
C PRO A 83 -4.99 -5.93 -18.47
N GLY A 84 -5.17 -7.17 -18.01
CA GLY A 84 -5.11 -8.35 -18.88
C GLY A 84 -5.88 -8.11 -20.19
N PRO A 85 -5.60 -8.86 -21.26
CA PRO A 85 -5.94 -8.48 -22.63
C PRO A 85 -7.35 -7.91 -22.69
N THR A 86 -7.44 -6.61 -23.00
CA THR A 86 -8.70 -5.92 -23.25
C THR A 86 -9.44 -6.76 -24.29
N ARG A 87 -10.50 -7.45 -23.85
CA ARG A 87 -11.46 -8.06 -24.76
C ARG A 87 -12.14 -6.89 -25.46
N GLY A 88 -11.55 -6.48 -26.57
CA GLY A 88 -12.14 -5.52 -27.48
C GLY A 88 -13.53 -5.99 -27.86
N GLY A 89 -14.50 -5.08 -27.68
CA GLY A 89 -15.77 -5.13 -28.39
C GLY A 89 -15.63 -4.42 -29.72
#